data_AF-A0A182VFM5-F1
#
_entry.id   AF-A0A182VFM5-F1
#
_cell.length_a   1.000
_cell.length_b   1.000
_cell.length_c   1.000
_cell.angle_alpha   90.00
_cell.angle_beta   90.00
_cell.angle_gamma   90.00
#
_symmetry.space_group_name_H-M   'P 1'
#
loop_
_entity.id
_entity.type
_entity.pdbx_description
1 polymer ?
#
loop_
_entity_poly.entity_id
_entity_poly.type
_entity_poly.pdbx_seq_one_letter_code
_entity_poly.pdbx_strand_id
1 'polypeptide(L)'
;MVQLLQDLRQAVNAASKSRNRNRELWFRGSLHPSLLADAYNIFDVCELVDHVTLDPSTAESLENSHAPLYGTPQELGMYIPNIGNVHYPKTGFNTTTQRWIDEGCAPKKLLLGIGLYGISRVFSPALAPYLYNKVNLLAPNGTHLEQRELCKYIREAGWSYAWDGYGGMPYVTRALQNGQVERISYEDLDSLRLKMDMVEQKRFGGIYIDYVHSDDIYGSCGQAYTLTAYLLRRVRTIPSDIGFAIDWN
;
A
#
# COMPACT_ATOMS: atom_id res chain seq x y z
N MET A 1 10.94 1.61 21.24
CA MET A 1 11.07 2.23 19.90
C MET A 1 11.38 3.71 19.98
N VAL A 2 10.53 4.53 20.64
CA VAL A 2 10.71 5.99 20.73
C VAL A 2 12.10 6.38 21.25
N GLN A 3 12.57 5.76 22.35
CA GLN A 3 13.93 6.02 22.87
C GLN A 3 15.03 5.80 21.82
N LEU A 4 14.95 4.70 21.06
CA LEU A 4 15.91 4.42 19.98
C LEU A 4 15.87 5.51 18.90
N LEU A 5 14.68 6.00 18.53
CA LEU A 5 14.55 7.08 17.55
C LEU A 5 15.08 8.41 18.10
N GLN A 6 14.91 8.69 19.40
CA GLN A 6 15.51 9.86 20.05
C GLN A 6 17.03 9.80 19.98
N ASP A 7 17.63 8.67 20.33
CA ASP A 7 19.08 8.46 20.31
C ASP A 7 19.62 8.58 18.88
N LEU A 8 18.93 7.99 17.89
CA LEU A 8 19.27 8.10 16.48
C LEU A 8 19.16 9.55 15.98
N ARG A 9 18.12 10.28 16.37
CA ARG A 9 17.96 11.70 15.99
C ARG A 9 19.10 12.55 16.53
N GLN A 10 19.50 12.33 17.78
CA GLN A 10 20.66 13.02 18.36
C GLN A 10 21.95 12.70 17.59
N ALA A 11 22.19 11.42 17.27
CA ALA A 11 23.35 11.00 16.49
C ALA A 11 23.37 11.61 15.08
N VAL A 12 22.22 11.63 14.39
CA VAL A 12 22.06 12.22 13.06
C VAL A 12 22.30 13.73 13.09
N ASN A 13 21.79 14.42 14.11
CA ASN A 13 22.01 15.86 14.30
C ASN A 13 23.49 16.18 14.55
N ALA A 14 24.17 15.40 15.39
CA ALA A 14 25.61 15.55 15.66
C ALA A 14 26.44 15.28 14.39
N ALA A 15 26.10 14.24 13.64
CA ALA A 15 26.78 13.89 12.39
C ALA A 15 26.55 14.91 11.26
N SER A 16 25.40 15.61 11.27
CA SER A 16 25.10 16.66 10.29
C SER A 16 25.95 17.91 10.52
N LYS A 17 26.10 18.31 11.80
CA LYS A 17 26.93 19.45 12.21
C LYS A 17 28.41 19.24 11.89
N SER A 18 28.96 18.04 12.13
CA SER A 18 30.39 17.78 11.97
C SER A 18 30.89 17.77 10.51
N ARG A 19 30.00 17.50 9.54
CA ARG A 19 30.36 17.41 8.12
C ARG A 19 29.69 18.47 7.24
N ASN A 20 28.97 19.43 7.83
CA ASN A 20 28.17 20.44 7.14
C ASN A 20 27.28 19.84 6.02
N ARG A 21 26.66 18.70 6.31
CA ARG A 21 25.75 17.98 5.40
C ARG A 21 24.50 17.60 6.18
N ASN A 22 23.34 18.06 5.73
CA ASN A 22 22.07 17.63 6.32
C ASN A 22 21.89 16.13 6.08
N ARG A 23 21.64 15.39 7.16
CA ARG A 23 21.32 13.97 7.10
C ARG A 23 19.89 13.80 7.59
N GLU A 24 19.19 12.89 6.94
CA GLU A 24 17.83 12.55 7.28
C GLU A 24 17.78 11.20 8.01
N LEU A 25 16.80 11.04 8.87
CA LEU A 25 16.42 9.77 9.47
C LEU A 25 14.96 9.49 9.09
N TRP A 26 14.79 8.38 8.40
CA TRP A 26 13.51 7.90 7.87
C TRP A 26 13.06 6.68 8.65
N PHE A 27 11.75 6.51 8.74
CA PHE A 27 11.14 5.36 9.41
C PHE A 27 10.19 4.62 8.47
N ARG A 28 10.36 3.30 8.36
CA ARG A 28 9.43 2.45 7.59
C ARG A 28 8.26 2.04 8.49
N GLY A 29 7.11 2.67 8.29
CA GLY A 29 5.89 2.46 9.05
C GLY A 29 4.97 1.42 8.42
N SER A 30 4.21 0.72 9.25
CA SER A 30 3.21 -0.25 8.79
C SER A 30 1.89 0.40 8.36
N LEU A 31 1.11 -0.30 7.55
CA LEU A 31 -0.28 -0.04 7.22
C LEU A 31 -1.23 -1.06 7.87
N HIS A 32 -0.72 -1.99 8.68
CA HIS A 32 -1.54 -3.00 9.36
C HIS A 32 -2.26 -2.40 10.58
N PRO A 33 -3.61 -2.47 10.68
CA PRO A 33 -4.37 -1.81 11.75
C PRO A 33 -3.92 -2.15 13.18
N SER A 34 -3.59 -3.42 13.46
CA SER A 34 -3.09 -3.82 14.79
C SER A 34 -1.72 -3.24 15.11
N LEU A 35 -0.78 -3.20 14.15
CA LEU A 35 0.54 -2.61 14.38
C LEU A 35 0.46 -1.10 14.61
N LEU A 36 -0.45 -0.42 13.91
CA LEU A 36 -0.74 0.99 14.17
C LEU A 36 -1.23 1.23 15.59
N ALA A 37 -2.05 0.33 16.14
CA ALA A 37 -2.59 0.47 17.49
C ALA A 37 -1.59 0.11 18.59
N ASP A 38 -0.83 -0.97 18.38
CA ASP A 38 -0.14 -1.65 19.47
C ASP A 38 1.37 -1.40 19.46
N ALA A 39 1.96 -1.03 18.31
CA ALA A 39 3.41 -0.97 18.14
C ALA A 39 3.99 0.45 18.07
N TYR A 40 3.17 1.45 17.71
CA TYR A 40 3.64 2.83 17.50
C TYR A 40 3.01 3.80 18.49
N ASN A 41 3.83 4.71 19.03
CA ASN A 41 3.33 6.04 19.36
C ASN A 41 3.57 6.90 18.11
N ILE A 42 2.55 7.00 17.24
CA ILE A 42 2.68 7.64 15.92
C ILE A 42 3.15 9.09 16.05
N PHE A 43 2.60 9.84 17.00
CA PHE A 43 2.99 11.22 17.26
C PHE A 43 4.50 11.33 17.55
N ASP A 44 4.99 10.56 18.53
CA ASP A 44 6.41 10.59 18.90
C ASP A 44 7.33 10.13 17.75
N VAL A 45 6.93 9.08 17.02
CA VAL A 45 7.68 8.60 15.85
C VAL A 45 7.79 9.71 14.81
N CYS A 46 6.67 10.36 14.47
CA CYS A 46 6.62 11.38 13.45
C CYS A 46 7.32 12.69 13.84
N GLU A 47 7.39 13.03 15.12
CA GLU A 47 8.20 14.15 15.63
C GLU A 47 9.71 13.89 15.42
N LEU A 48 10.15 12.65 15.61
CA LEU A 48 11.58 12.28 15.61
C LEU A 48 12.17 12.00 14.22
N VAL A 49 11.34 11.82 13.20
CA VAL A 49 11.78 11.43 11.85
C VAL A 49 11.52 12.53 10.84
N ASP A 50 12.33 12.56 9.78
CA ASP A 50 12.14 13.52 8.69
C ASP A 50 10.99 13.04 7.78
N HIS A 51 10.96 11.73 7.51
CA HIS A 51 9.93 11.07 6.71
C HIS A 51 9.52 9.71 7.26
N VAL A 52 8.26 9.34 7.03
CA VAL A 52 7.74 7.99 7.24
C VAL A 52 7.40 7.37 5.89
N THR A 53 8.06 6.27 5.53
CA THR A 53 7.68 5.45 4.38
C THR A 53 6.63 4.43 4.79
N LEU A 54 5.46 4.49 4.16
CA LEU A 54 4.31 3.66 4.50
C LEU A 54 4.32 2.37 3.68
N ASP A 55 4.60 1.25 4.36
CA ASP A 55 4.95 -0.01 3.71
C ASP A 55 3.74 -0.82 3.20
N PRO A 56 3.57 -0.97 1.87
CA PRO A 56 2.44 -1.68 1.30
C PRO A 56 2.48 -3.17 1.65
N SER A 57 3.68 -3.75 1.85
CA SER A 57 3.83 -5.18 2.12
C SER A 57 3.17 -5.62 3.44
N THR A 58 3.04 -4.69 4.38
CA THR A 58 2.42 -4.95 5.68
C THR A 58 0.91 -5.07 5.64
N ALA A 59 0.28 -4.72 4.50
CA ALA A 59 -1.17 -4.80 4.31
C ALA A 59 -1.60 -5.85 3.27
N GLU A 60 -0.67 -6.55 2.62
CA GLU A 60 -0.96 -7.45 1.50
C GLU A 60 -1.95 -8.56 1.84
N SER A 61 -1.90 -9.07 3.07
CA SER A 61 -2.72 -10.19 3.54
C SER A 61 -4.11 -9.77 4.07
N LEU A 62 -4.38 -8.47 4.18
CA LEU A 62 -5.60 -7.96 4.82
C LEU A 62 -6.83 -8.04 3.93
N GLU A 63 -6.63 -8.04 2.61
CA GLU A 63 -7.70 -7.97 1.61
C GLU A 63 -7.40 -8.86 0.39
N ASN A 64 -8.42 -9.06 -0.45
CA ASN A 64 -8.28 -9.82 -1.70
C ASN A 64 -7.25 -9.22 -2.65
N SER A 65 -7.20 -7.89 -2.69
CA SER A 65 -6.23 -7.11 -3.43
C SER A 65 -5.06 -6.75 -2.49
N HIS A 66 -3.83 -6.84 -2.97
CA HIS A 66 -2.63 -6.67 -2.14
C HIS A 66 -2.37 -5.22 -1.70
N ALA A 67 -2.84 -4.24 -2.46
CA ALA A 67 -2.67 -2.82 -2.16
C ALA A 67 -3.98 -2.05 -2.40
N PRO A 68 -5.07 -2.35 -1.68
CA PRO A 68 -6.38 -1.77 -1.92
C PRO A 68 -6.46 -0.35 -1.37
N LEU A 69 -7.16 0.54 -2.08
CA LEU A 69 -7.51 1.87 -1.58
C LEU A 69 -8.46 1.80 -0.39
N TYR A 70 -9.50 0.98 -0.48
CA TYR A 70 -10.50 0.82 0.57
C TYR A 70 -10.65 -0.65 0.95
N GLY A 71 -10.91 -0.92 2.23
CA GLY A 71 -11.29 -2.25 2.70
C GLY A 71 -12.70 -2.62 2.23
N THR A 72 -12.90 -3.87 1.82
CA THR A 72 -14.21 -4.35 1.34
C THR A 72 -15.15 -4.59 2.53
N PRO A 73 -16.31 -3.91 2.60
CA PRO A 73 -17.33 -4.16 3.61
C PRO A 73 -17.85 -5.60 3.53
N GLN A 74 -18.16 -6.19 4.68
CA GLN A 74 -18.65 -7.56 4.78
C GLN A 74 -20.09 -7.57 5.28
N GLU A 75 -21.02 -8.05 4.46
CA GLU A 75 -22.40 -8.33 4.86
C GLU A 75 -22.40 -9.57 5.76
N LEU A 76 -22.80 -9.36 7.01
CA LEU A 76 -22.93 -10.40 8.02
C LEU A 76 -24.27 -11.10 7.82
N GLY A 77 -24.28 -12.43 7.89
CA GLY A 77 -25.52 -13.23 7.88
C GLY A 77 -26.40 -13.06 9.14
N MET A 78 -26.04 -12.13 10.03
CA MET A 78 -26.76 -11.84 11.26
C MET A 78 -26.61 -10.37 11.64
N TYR A 79 -27.61 -9.81 12.30
CA TYR A 79 -27.53 -8.47 12.89
C TYR A 79 -26.83 -8.54 14.26
N ILE A 80 -25.77 -7.76 14.44
CA ILE A 80 -25.07 -7.65 15.73
C ILE A 80 -25.35 -6.26 16.34
N PRO A 81 -25.90 -6.16 17.56
CA PRO A 81 -26.09 -4.88 18.24
C PRO A 81 -24.80 -4.04 18.27
N ASN A 82 -24.91 -2.73 17.99
CA ASN A 82 -23.79 -1.77 17.89
C ASN A 82 -22.82 -1.95 16.72
N ILE A 83 -22.91 -3.03 15.95
CA ILE A 83 -22.10 -3.26 14.72
C ILE A 83 -22.99 -3.21 13.47
N GLY A 84 -24.26 -3.59 13.60
CA GLY A 84 -25.19 -3.73 12.47
C GLY A 84 -25.03 -5.07 11.75
N ASN A 85 -25.47 -5.12 10.50
CA ASN A 85 -25.29 -6.26 9.60
C ASN A 85 -24.08 -6.08 8.66
N VAL A 86 -23.33 -4.98 8.74
CA VAL A 86 -22.18 -4.71 7.87
C VAL A 86 -20.94 -4.45 8.70
N HIS A 87 -19.89 -5.24 8.48
CA HIS A 87 -18.60 -5.04 9.13
C HIS A 87 -17.63 -4.30 8.20
N TYR A 88 -17.06 -3.20 8.71
CA TYR A 88 -16.00 -2.45 8.05
C TYR A 88 -14.64 -2.81 8.66
N PRO A 89 -13.73 -3.47 7.93
CA PRO A 89 -12.50 -4.04 8.48
C PRO A 89 -11.44 -3.01 8.90
N LYS A 90 -11.67 -1.71 8.62
CA LYS A 90 -10.71 -0.60 8.82
C LYS A 90 -9.35 -0.82 8.13
N THR A 91 -9.36 -1.60 7.04
CA THR A 91 -8.23 -1.86 6.13
C THR A 91 -8.30 -0.91 4.93
N GLY A 92 -7.34 -1.05 4.02
CA GLY A 92 -7.22 -0.21 2.83
C GLY A 92 -6.39 1.04 3.09
N PHE A 93 -5.61 1.45 2.09
CA PHE A 93 -4.64 2.52 2.19
C PHE A 93 -5.30 3.85 2.59
N ASN A 94 -6.51 4.14 2.10
CA ASN A 94 -7.18 5.37 2.49
C ASN A 94 -7.42 5.44 4.02
N THR A 95 -7.88 4.34 4.61
CA THR A 95 -8.18 4.25 6.05
C THR A 95 -6.90 4.25 6.88
N THR A 96 -5.94 3.39 6.53
CA THR A 96 -4.75 3.16 7.35
C THR A 96 -3.76 4.31 7.27
N THR A 97 -3.69 4.99 6.12
CA THR A 97 -2.93 6.25 6.02
C THR A 97 -3.64 7.42 6.68
N GLN A 98 -4.98 7.48 6.67
CA GLN A 98 -5.71 8.51 7.43
C GLN A 98 -5.39 8.40 8.92
N ARG A 99 -5.29 7.18 9.43
CA ARG A 99 -4.95 6.93 10.82
C ARG A 99 -3.58 7.51 11.22
N TRP A 100 -2.57 7.41 10.37
CA TRP A 100 -1.28 8.08 10.62
C TRP A 100 -1.44 9.60 10.80
N ILE A 101 -2.32 10.22 10.01
CA ILE A 101 -2.61 11.66 10.08
C ILE A 101 -3.37 11.98 11.36
N ASP A 102 -4.44 11.23 11.65
CA ASP A 102 -5.31 11.45 12.80
C ASP A 102 -4.56 11.25 14.13
N GLU A 103 -3.55 10.37 14.16
CA GLU A 103 -2.66 10.16 15.31
C GLU A 103 -1.46 11.12 15.35
N GLY A 104 -1.46 12.17 14.53
CA GLY A 104 -0.58 13.32 14.68
C GLY A 104 0.61 13.39 13.72
N CYS A 105 0.70 12.49 12.73
CA CYS A 105 1.74 12.59 11.71
C CYS A 105 1.38 13.64 10.65
N ALA A 106 2.21 14.68 10.50
CA ALA A 106 2.00 15.67 9.45
C ALA A 106 2.01 15.00 8.05
N PRO A 107 0.98 15.20 7.20
CA PRO A 107 0.88 14.51 5.91
C PRO A 107 2.11 14.67 5.01
N LYS A 108 2.74 15.86 5.02
CA LYS A 108 3.98 16.15 4.28
C LYS A 108 5.18 15.27 4.66
N LYS A 109 5.16 14.61 5.82
CA LYS A 109 6.20 13.65 6.24
C LYS A 109 5.90 12.23 5.75
N LEU A 110 4.66 11.92 5.38
CA LEU A 110 4.24 10.61 4.92
C LEU A 110 4.58 10.41 3.44
N LEU A 111 5.24 9.29 3.13
CA LEU A 111 5.54 8.83 1.78
C LEU A 111 4.79 7.51 1.54
N LEU A 112 3.80 7.52 0.63
CA LEU A 112 3.06 6.30 0.32
C LEU A 112 3.95 5.32 -0.44
N GLY A 113 4.07 4.09 0.05
CA GLY A 113 4.75 3.04 -0.69
C GLY A 113 3.89 2.46 -1.81
N ILE A 114 4.47 2.35 -2.99
CA ILE A 114 3.87 1.74 -4.17
C ILE A 114 4.65 0.47 -4.52
N GLY A 115 3.97 -0.67 -4.45
CA GLY A 115 4.53 -1.97 -4.77
C GLY A 115 4.40 -2.30 -6.25
N LEU A 116 5.50 -2.41 -7.00
CA LEU A 116 5.46 -2.75 -8.43
C LEU A 116 5.51 -4.27 -8.65
N TYR A 117 4.52 -4.95 -8.11
CA TYR A 117 4.39 -6.41 -8.14
C TYR A 117 2.91 -6.82 -8.09
N GLY A 118 2.66 -8.09 -8.33
CA GLY A 118 1.39 -8.74 -8.02
C GLY A 118 1.54 -9.79 -6.94
N ILE A 119 0.41 -10.14 -6.33
CA ILE A 119 0.31 -11.23 -5.36
C ILE A 119 -0.62 -12.30 -5.93
N SER A 120 -0.06 -13.47 -6.22
CA SER A 120 -0.81 -14.66 -6.64
C SER A 120 -1.30 -15.46 -5.44
N ARG A 121 -2.55 -15.91 -5.49
CA ARG A 121 -3.20 -16.75 -4.49
C ARG A 121 -3.94 -17.88 -5.18
N VAL A 122 -3.65 -19.11 -4.79
CA VAL A 122 -4.38 -20.29 -5.24
C VAL A 122 -5.34 -20.73 -4.14
N PHE A 123 -6.63 -20.82 -4.47
CA PHE A 123 -7.67 -21.15 -3.50
C PHE A 123 -8.71 -22.11 -4.09
N SER A 124 -9.44 -22.78 -3.19
CA SER A 124 -10.60 -23.60 -3.59
C SER A 124 -11.83 -22.71 -3.77
N PRO A 125 -12.37 -22.56 -4.99
CA PRO A 125 -13.53 -21.69 -5.23
C PRO A 125 -14.78 -22.16 -4.47
N ALA A 126 -14.89 -23.46 -4.17
CA ALA A 126 -16.00 -24.01 -3.40
C ALA A 126 -16.05 -23.50 -1.95
N LEU A 127 -14.92 -23.06 -1.39
CA LEU A 127 -14.84 -22.54 -0.02
C LEU A 127 -15.07 -21.02 0.06
N ALA A 128 -14.94 -20.31 -1.06
CA ALA A 128 -15.01 -18.84 -1.09
C ALA A 128 -16.35 -18.28 -0.55
N PRO A 129 -17.54 -18.83 -0.88
CA PRO A 129 -18.80 -18.32 -0.35
C PRO A 129 -18.90 -18.39 1.18
N TYR A 130 -18.29 -19.40 1.80
CA TYR A 130 -18.31 -19.58 3.26
C TYR A 130 -17.43 -18.57 4.01
N LEU A 131 -16.53 -17.89 3.30
CA LEU A 131 -15.65 -16.85 3.83
C LEU A 131 -15.91 -15.50 3.15
N TYR A 132 -17.16 -15.22 2.76
CA TYR A 132 -17.57 -13.94 2.18
C TYR A 132 -16.73 -13.52 0.95
N ASN A 133 -16.28 -14.52 0.17
CA ASN A 133 -15.37 -14.35 -0.97
C ASN A 133 -14.03 -13.68 -0.62
N LYS A 134 -13.57 -13.75 0.64
CA LYS A 134 -12.25 -13.29 1.08
C LYS A 134 -11.20 -14.37 0.78
N VAL A 135 -10.66 -14.33 -0.43
CA VAL A 135 -9.57 -15.18 -0.92
C VAL A 135 -8.35 -15.11 -0.02
N ASN A 136 -8.06 -13.95 0.57
CA ASN A 136 -6.94 -13.80 1.52
C ASN A 136 -7.10 -14.64 2.78
N LEU A 137 -8.32 -15.02 3.19
CA LEU A 137 -8.52 -15.94 4.32
C LEU A 137 -8.29 -17.41 3.93
N LEU A 138 -8.51 -17.77 2.66
CA LEU A 138 -8.25 -19.11 2.13
C LEU A 138 -6.77 -19.33 1.80
N ALA A 139 -6.10 -18.27 1.36
CA ALA A 139 -4.70 -18.25 0.94
C ALA A 139 -4.01 -17.01 1.54
N PRO A 140 -3.70 -17.02 2.85
CA PRO A 140 -3.12 -15.87 3.54
C PRO A 140 -1.72 -15.53 3.02
N ASN A 141 -0.95 -16.57 2.66
CA ASN A 141 0.37 -16.43 2.07
C ASN A 141 0.23 -16.43 0.56
N GLY A 142 0.36 -15.24 -0.05
CA GLY A 142 0.42 -15.12 -1.50
C GLY A 142 1.86 -15.23 -2.01
N THR A 143 2.00 -15.59 -3.28
CA THR A 143 3.29 -15.58 -3.98
C THR A 143 3.50 -14.23 -4.63
N HIS A 144 4.63 -13.59 -4.30
CA HIS A 144 5.06 -12.32 -4.90
C HIS A 144 5.52 -12.55 -6.35
N LEU A 145 5.04 -11.71 -7.26
CA LEU A 145 5.38 -11.74 -8.68
C LEU A 145 5.80 -10.34 -9.10
N GLU A 146 7.06 -10.13 -9.42
CA GLU A 146 7.53 -8.83 -9.91
C GLU A 146 6.82 -8.46 -11.22
N GLN A 147 6.52 -7.17 -11.42
CA GLN A 147 5.79 -6.71 -12.60
C GLN A 147 6.40 -7.19 -13.93
N ARG A 148 7.74 -7.27 -14.04
CA ARG A 148 8.46 -7.77 -15.23
C ARG A 148 8.16 -9.23 -15.58
N GLU A 149 7.85 -10.06 -14.60
CA GLU A 149 7.50 -11.47 -14.77
C GLU A 149 5.99 -11.60 -14.94
N LEU A 150 5.25 -10.92 -14.07
CA LEU A 150 3.80 -10.90 -14.06
C LEU A 150 3.22 -10.50 -15.41
N CYS A 151 3.72 -9.42 -16.01
CA CYS A 151 3.16 -8.89 -17.24
C CYS A 151 3.28 -9.87 -18.42
N LYS A 152 4.26 -10.78 -18.39
CA LYS A 152 4.40 -11.89 -19.34
C LYS A 152 3.41 -12.99 -19.02
N TYR A 153 3.36 -13.37 -17.73
CA TYR A 153 2.54 -14.45 -17.23
C TYR A 153 1.05 -14.25 -17.49
N ILE A 154 0.53 -13.04 -17.27
CA ILE A 154 -0.90 -12.75 -17.46
C ILE A 154 -1.32 -12.56 -18.93
N ARG A 155 -0.35 -12.49 -19.86
CA ARG A 155 -0.61 -12.44 -21.31
C ARG A 155 -0.82 -13.82 -21.94
N GLU A 156 -0.51 -14.88 -21.21
CA GLU A 156 -0.81 -16.24 -21.64
C GLU A 156 -2.34 -16.43 -21.79
N ALA A 157 -2.75 -17.42 -22.58
CA ALA A 157 -4.16 -17.72 -22.72
C ALA A 157 -4.77 -18.26 -21.41
N GLY A 158 -6.06 -17.99 -21.18
CA GLY A 158 -6.83 -18.56 -20.07
C GLY A 158 -7.01 -17.66 -18.84
N TRP A 159 -6.45 -16.44 -18.87
CA TRP A 159 -6.72 -15.44 -17.83
C TRP A 159 -8.03 -14.69 -18.08
N SER A 160 -8.83 -14.53 -17.02
CA SER A 160 -9.99 -13.66 -16.99
C SER A 160 -9.65 -12.41 -16.20
N TYR A 161 -9.79 -11.23 -16.82
CA TYR A 161 -9.49 -9.93 -16.22
C TYR A 161 -10.72 -9.35 -15.53
N ALA A 162 -10.52 -8.75 -14.37
CA ALA A 162 -11.58 -8.07 -13.63
C ALA A 162 -11.03 -6.96 -12.73
N TRP A 163 -11.94 -6.18 -12.15
CA TRP A 163 -11.63 -5.02 -11.33
C TRP A 163 -12.26 -5.16 -9.94
N ASP A 164 -11.45 -4.96 -8.90
CA ASP A 164 -11.93 -4.83 -7.53
C ASP A 164 -12.37 -3.37 -7.30
N GLY A 165 -13.69 -3.15 -7.31
CA GLY A 165 -14.27 -1.81 -7.20
C GLY A 165 -14.00 -1.11 -5.87
N TYR A 166 -13.85 -1.86 -4.77
CA TYR A 166 -13.48 -1.27 -3.46
C TYR A 166 -11.96 -1.06 -3.38
N GLY A 167 -11.19 -2.05 -3.83
CA GLY A 167 -9.74 -1.94 -3.84
C GLY A 167 -9.23 -0.86 -4.79
N GLY A 168 -9.96 -0.56 -5.86
CA GLY A 168 -9.44 0.23 -6.98
C GLY A 168 -8.25 -0.46 -7.63
N MET A 169 -8.36 -1.78 -7.79
CA MET A 169 -7.24 -2.66 -8.18
C MET A 169 -7.65 -3.63 -9.27
N PRO A 170 -6.80 -3.87 -10.28
CA PRO A 170 -7.02 -4.93 -11.23
C PRO A 170 -6.66 -6.29 -10.60
N TYR A 171 -7.30 -7.33 -11.11
CA TYR A 171 -6.88 -8.70 -10.86
C TYR A 171 -7.21 -9.61 -12.06
N VAL A 172 -6.49 -10.71 -12.15
CA VAL A 172 -6.80 -11.80 -13.07
C VAL A 172 -7.11 -13.09 -12.33
N THR A 173 -7.90 -13.96 -12.94
CA THR A 173 -8.16 -15.32 -12.45
C THR A 173 -8.00 -16.36 -13.54
N ARG A 174 -7.51 -17.55 -13.17
CA ARG A 174 -7.43 -18.72 -14.06
C ARG A 174 -7.78 -19.99 -13.30
N ALA A 175 -8.61 -20.83 -13.90
CA ALA A 175 -8.89 -22.17 -13.37
C ALA A 175 -7.69 -23.08 -13.59
N LEU A 176 -7.32 -23.83 -12.55
CA LEU A 176 -6.24 -24.82 -12.58
C LEU A 176 -6.83 -26.21 -12.80
N GLN A 177 -6.02 -27.13 -13.34
CA GLN A 177 -6.46 -28.50 -13.67
C GLN A 177 -6.93 -29.30 -12.45
N ASN A 178 -6.45 -28.95 -11.26
CA ASN A 178 -6.84 -29.59 -10.00
C ASN A 178 -8.14 -29.02 -9.39
N GLY A 179 -8.89 -28.20 -10.14
CA GLY A 179 -10.14 -27.58 -9.69
C GLY A 179 -9.97 -26.35 -8.80
N GLN A 180 -8.74 -25.91 -8.54
CA GLN A 180 -8.46 -24.65 -7.84
C GLN A 180 -8.52 -23.46 -8.79
N VAL A 181 -8.56 -22.25 -8.22
CA VAL A 181 -8.46 -20.99 -8.97
C VAL A 181 -7.22 -20.25 -8.50
N GLU A 182 -6.39 -19.83 -9.45
CA GLU A 182 -5.34 -18.84 -9.22
C GLU A 182 -5.92 -17.45 -9.42
N ARG A 183 -5.73 -16.56 -8.45
CA ARG A 183 -6.07 -15.13 -8.52
C ARG A 183 -4.81 -14.31 -8.31
N ILE A 184 -4.54 -13.37 -9.20
CA ILE A 184 -3.43 -12.43 -9.07
C ILE A 184 -3.97 -11.02 -9.02
N SER A 185 -3.75 -10.31 -7.92
CA SER A 185 -3.98 -8.87 -7.85
C SER A 185 -2.67 -8.13 -8.14
N TYR A 186 -2.70 -7.04 -8.89
CA TYR A 186 -1.50 -6.35 -9.37
C TYR A 186 -1.75 -4.86 -9.58
N GLU A 187 -0.73 -4.09 -9.95
CA GLU A 187 -0.86 -2.67 -10.30
C GLU A 187 -0.93 -2.46 -11.81
N ASP A 188 -1.79 -1.54 -12.23
CA ASP A 188 -1.77 -0.96 -13.58
C ASP A 188 -1.85 0.57 -13.53
N LEU A 189 -1.94 1.22 -14.69
CA LEU A 189 -1.99 2.68 -14.73
C LEU A 189 -3.26 3.24 -14.06
N ASP A 190 -4.37 2.50 -14.04
CA ASP A 190 -5.62 2.94 -13.42
C ASP A 190 -5.55 2.86 -11.90
N SER A 191 -5.04 1.76 -11.33
CA SER A 191 -4.84 1.65 -9.88
C SER A 191 -3.82 2.67 -9.38
N LEU A 192 -2.72 2.86 -10.12
CA LEU A 192 -1.71 3.86 -9.78
C LEU A 192 -2.26 5.29 -9.89
N ARG A 193 -3.14 5.59 -10.86
CA ARG A 193 -3.82 6.88 -10.93
C ARG A 193 -4.59 7.16 -9.65
N LEU A 194 -5.44 6.24 -9.21
CA LEU A 194 -6.25 6.43 -8.01
C LEU A 194 -5.38 6.61 -6.74
N LYS A 195 -4.26 5.88 -6.64
CA LYS A 195 -3.31 6.05 -5.53
C LYS A 195 -2.60 7.40 -5.56
N MET A 196 -2.18 7.86 -6.73
CA MET A 196 -1.58 9.18 -6.88
C MET A 196 -2.59 10.31 -6.60
N ASP A 197 -3.86 10.12 -6.96
CA ASP A 197 -4.92 11.07 -6.61
C ASP A 197 -5.13 11.11 -5.09
N MET A 198 -5.05 9.97 -4.38
CA MET A 198 -5.07 9.94 -2.92
C MET A 198 -3.84 10.65 -2.30
N VAL A 199 -2.64 10.44 -2.84
CA VAL A 199 -1.40 11.13 -2.42
C VAL A 199 -1.57 12.65 -2.51
N GLU A 200 -2.13 13.12 -3.63
CA GLU A 200 -2.41 14.54 -3.88
C GLU A 200 -3.49 15.09 -2.93
N GLN A 201 -4.63 14.39 -2.82
CA GLN A 201 -5.76 14.80 -1.97
C GLN A 201 -5.37 14.88 -0.48
N LYS A 202 -4.61 13.90 0.01
CA LYS A 202 -4.13 13.85 1.40
C LYS A 202 -2.89 14.70 1.64
N ARG A 203 -2.31 15.31 0.59
CA ARG A 203 -1.12 16.17 0.67
C ARG A 203 0.09 15.45 1.28
N PHE A 204 0.34 14.23 0.83
CA PHE A 204 1.52 13.48 1.24
C PHE A 204 2.80 14.12 0.72
N GLY A 205 3.91 13.86 1.42
CA GLY A 205 5.24 14.33 1.01
C GLY A 205 5.74 13.70 -0.29
N GLY A 206 5.09 12.62 -0.72
CA GLY A 206 5.37 11.94 -1.97
C GLY A 206 5.10 10.44 -1.88
N ILE A 207 5.89 9.69 -2.62
CA ILE A 207 5.84 8.23 -2.67
C ILE A 207 7.24 7.64 -2.54
N TYR A 208 7.31 6.36 -2.20
CA TYR A 208 8.48 5.53 -2.48
C TYR A 208 8.06 4.29 -3.25
N ILE A 209 8.99 3.69 -4.01
CA ILE A 209 8.69 2.57 -4.91
C ILE A 209 9.39 1.30 -4.41
N ASP A 210 8.63 0.21 -4.28
CA ASP A 210 9.07 -1.12 -3.86
C ASP A 210 8.79 -2.14 -4.99
N TYR A 211 9.73 -2.42 -5.89
CA TYR A 211 10.97 -1.71 -6.16
C TYR A 211 11.01 -1.24 -7.63
N VAL A 212 11.88 -0.28 -7.94
CA VAL A 212 12.07 0.22 -9.32
C VAL A 212 12.48 -0.90 -10.29
N HIS A 213 13.24 -1.90 -9.83
CA HIS A 213 13.68 -3.03 -10.67
C HIS A 213 12.60 -4.09 -10.91
N SER A 214 11.51 -4.06 -10.13
CA SER A 214 10.39 -4.98 -10.27
C SER A 214 9.50 -4.60 -11.46
N ASP A 215 9.49 -3.32 -11.87
CA ASP A 215 8.87 -2.84 -13.12
C ASP A 215 9.41 -3.60 -14.35
N ASP A 216 8.75 -3.48 -15.50
CA ASP A 216 9.25 -4.03 -16.77
C ASP A 216 10.48 -3.25 -17.26
N ILE A 217 11.62 -3.43 -16.59
CA ILE A 217 12.87 -2.70 -16.86
C ILE A 217 13.49 -3.07 -18.21
N TYR A 218 13.10 -4.20 -18.78
CA TYR A 218 13.58 -4.69 -20.07
C TYR A 218 12.65 -4.33 -21.24
N GLY A 219 11.47 -3.75 -20.97
CA GLY A 219 10.47 -3.50 -22.02
C GLY A 219 10.00 -4.78 -22.70
N SER A 220 9.96 -5.91 -21.98
CA SER A 220 9.52 -7.18 -22.57
C SER A 220 8.01 -7.21 -22.81
N CYS A 221 7.26 -6.44 -22.03
CA CYS A 221 5.82 -6.30 -22.15
C CYS A 221 5.44 -5.02 -22.89
N GLY A 222 6.33 -4.05 -23.00
CA GLY A 222 6.09 -2.84 -23.78
C GLY A 222 7.25 -1.86 -23.64
N GLN A 223 6.97 -0.65 -23.20
CA GLN A 223 8.03 0.31 -22.92
C GLN A 223 8.70 -0.01 -21.57
N ALA A 224 10.04 0.08 -21.54
CA ALA A 224 10.77 -0.08 -20.30
C ALA A 224 10.32 0.96 -19.25
N TYR A 225 10.20 0.54 -17.98
CA TYR A 225 9.82 1.40 -16.85
C TYR A 225 8.46 2.09 -16.99
N THR A 226 7.47 1.45 -17.63
CA THR A 226 6.16 2.08 -17.91
C THR A 226 5.48 2.61 -16.64
N LEU A 227 5.43 1.81 -15.56
CA LEU A 227 4.76 2.21 -14.31
C LEU A 227 5.57 3.27 -13.56
N THR A 228 6.89 3.08 -13.47
CA THR A 228 7.81 4.02 -12.82
C THR A 228 7.80 5.39 -13.52
N ALA A 229 7.80 5.41 -14.85
CA ALA A 229 7.74 6.64 -15.63
C ALA A 229 6.41 7.39 -15.42
N TYR A 230 5.30 6.65 -15.32
CA TYR A 230 4.01 7.23 -14.97
C TYR A 230 4.03 7.89 -13.59
N LEU A 231 4.52 7.17 -12.57
CA LEU A 231 4.63 7.68 -11.21
C LEU A 231 5.51 8.93 -11.14
N LEU A 232 6.68 8.91 -11.79
CA LEU A 232 7.57 10.08 -11.86
C LEU A 232 6.88 11.31 -12.48
N ARG A 233 6.09 11.12 -13.55
CA ARG A 233 5.32 12.20 -14.16
C ARG A 233 4.26 12.74 -13.20
N ARG A 234 3.52 11.87 -12.51
CA ARG A 234 2.49 12.28 -11.54
C ARG A 234 3.10 13.04 -10.36
N VAL A 235 4.19 12.55 -9.76
CA VAL A 235 4.87 13.24 -8.64
C VAL A 235 5.32 14.64 -9.03
N ARG A 236 5.85 14.84 -10.26
CA ARG A 236 6.26 16.17 -10.75
C ARG A 236 5.10 17.15 -10.96
N THR A 237 3.88 16.65 -11.12
CA THR A 237 2.68 17.50 -11.27
C THR A 237 2.04 17.88 -9.93
N ILE A 238 2.36 17.17 -8.85
CA ILE A 238 1.88 17.50 -7.51
C ILE A 238 2.72 18.70 -7.03
N PRO A 239 2.11 19.87 -6.75
CA PRO A 239 2.85 21.06 -6.34
C PRO A 239 3.71 20.78 -5.10
N SER A 240 4.99 21.14 -5.14
CA SER A 240 5.90 21.12 -3.99
C SER A 240 5.45 22.05 -2.86
N ASP A 241 4.58 23.00 -3.21
CA ASP A 241 4.24 24.16 -2.42
C ASP A 241 3.04 23.88 -1.51
N ILE A 242 3.09 22.76 -0.76
CA ILE A 242 2.40 22.64 0.54
C ILE A 242 3.15 23.55 1.54
N GLY A 243 3.23 24.83 1.17
CA GLY A 243 3.86 25.93 1.87
C GLY A 243 2.85 26.60 2.79
N PHE A 244 3.26 26.66 4.06
CA PHE A 244 2.89 27.62 5.10
C PHE A 244 1.51 27.50 5.79
N ALA A 245 1.63 27.46 7.12
CA ALA A 245 0.71 27.91 8.15
C ALA A 245 -0.62 27.15 8.34
N ILE A 246 -0.60 26.19 9.26
CA ILE A 246 -1.57 26.22 10.35
C ILE A 246 -0.74 26.17 11.63
N ASP A 247 -0.38 27.34 12.17
CA ASP A 247 -0.15 27.46 13.60
C ASP A 247 -1.52 27.18 14.24
N TRP A 248 -1.61 26.10 14.98
CA TRP A 248 -2.72 25.92 15.92
C TRP A 248 -2.45 26.89 17.08
N ASN A 249 -3.05 28.08 17.01
CA ASN A 249 -3.28 28.89 18.21
C ASN A 249 -4.31 28.20 19.11
#